data_AF-A0A7K3RV83-F1
#
_entry.id   AF-A0A7K3RV83-F1
#
_cell.length_a   1.000
_cell.length_b   1.000
_cell.length_c   1.000
_cell.angle_alpha   90.00
_cell.angle_beta   90.00
_cell.angle_gamma   90.00
#
_symmetry.space_group_name_H-M   'P 1'
#
loop_
_entity.id
_entity.type
_entity.pdbx_description
1 polymer ?
#
loop_
_entity_poly.entity_id
_entity_poly.type
_entity_poly.pdbx_seq_one_letter_code
_entity_poly.pdbx_strand_id
1 'polypeptide(L)'
;AAGLDPGQRALGVPVVGGGFLAGEVARLQREAFGSPAGDWSLEERFTFGGYARTAPELDAFADGFEERHGLPVERVYVAKLLYALAALAGERAFARGSRVAAVITGTPDVPLQEPSGSR
;
A
#
# COMPACT_ATOMS: atom_id res chain seq x y z
N ALA A 1 13.72 4.18 4.10
CA ALA A 1 14.26 5.14 3.11
C ALA A 1 15.78 5.32 3.20
N ALA A 2 16.47 4.77 4.21
CA ALA A 2 17.93 4.89 4.36
C ALA A 2 18.78 4.37 3.18
N GLY A 3 18.26 3.46 2.35
CA GLY A 3 18.94 2.92 1.17
C GLY A 3 18.49 3.51 -0.17
N LEU A 4 17.76 4.63 -0.16
CA LEU A 4 17.34 5.30 -1.40
C LEU A 4 18.45 6.20 -1.94
N ASP A 5 18.59 6.26 -3.26
CA ASP A 5 19.50 7.19 -3.93
C ASP A 5 19.01 8.64 -3.83
N PRO A 6 19.91 9.64 -3.96
CA PRO A 6 19.51 11.04 -4.04
C PRO A 6 18.43 11.29 -5.10
N GLY A 7 17.35 11.98 -4.70
CA GLY A 7 16.21 12.28 -5.58
C GLY A 7 15.14 11.19 -5.65
N GLN A 8 15.36 10.03 -5.00
CA GLN A 8 14.30 9.05 -4.75
C GLN A 8 13.60 9.37 -3.42
N ARG A 9 12.31 9.02 -3.34
CA ARG A 9 11.52 9.14 -2.12
C ARG A 9 10.65 7.90 -1.91
N ALA A 10 10.35 7.58 -0.66
CA ALA A 10 9.39 6.55 -0.30
C ALA A 10 8.04 7.16 0.07
N LEU A 11 6.95 6.57 -0.44
CA LEU A 11 5.60 6.88 0.00
C LEU A 11 5.04 5.65 0.72
N GLY A 12 4.73 5.78 2.01
CA GLY A 12 4.03 4.76 2.76
C GLY A 12 2.52 4.95 2.64
N VAL A 13 1.75 3.86 2.48
CA VAL A 13 0.28 3.90 2.51
C VAL A 13 -0.18 3.09 3.72
N PRO A 14 -0.48 3.75 4.86
CA PRO A 14 -0.97 3.06 6.04
C PRO A 14 -2.29 2.33 5.80
N VAL A 15 -2.36 1.09 6.29
CA VAL A 15 -3.61 0.31 6.32
C VAL A 15 -4.44 0.58 7.57
N VAL A 16 -3.86 1.28 8.54
CA VAL A 16 -4.48 1.66 9.81
C VAL A 16 -4.38 3.18 9.95
N GLY A 17 -5.48 3.80 10.37
CA GLY A 17 -5.51 5.23 10.68
C GLY A 17 -5.01 5.52 12.10
N GLY A 18 -4.85 6.81 12.42
CA GLY A 18 -4.57 7.28 13.78
C GLY A 18 -3.36 8.20 13.92
N GLY A 19 -2.68 8.57 12.82
CA GLY A 19 -1.65 9.62 12.81
C GLY A 19 -0.38 9.34 13.62
N PHE A 20 -0.26 8.16 14.24
CA PHE A 20 0.88 7.82 15.10
C PHE A 20 2.07 7.24 14.30
N LEU A 21 1.82 6.70 13.10
CA LEU A 21 2.81 5.92 12.35
C LEU A 21 4.02 6.74 11.93
N ALA A 22 3.86 8.01 11.58
CA ALA A 22 5.00 8.86 11.25
C ALA A 22 5.98 8.99 12.43
N GLY A 23 5.46 9.14 13.65
CA GLY A 23 6.26 9.17 14.87
C GLY A 23 6.99 7.85 15.12
N GLU A 24 6.28 6.73 14.98
CA GLU A 24 6.85 5.39 15.17
C GLU A 24 7.93 5.05 14.13
N VAL A 25 7.69 5.35 12.85
CA VAL A 25 8.70 5.15 11.79
C VAL A 25 9.96 5.98 12.08
N ALA A 26 9.80 7.24 12.48
CA ALA A 26 10.93 8.10 12.83
C ALA A 26 11.67 7.61 14.09
N ARG A 27 10.95 7.09 15.10
CA ARG A 27 11.54 6.48 16.30
C ARG A 27 12.37 5.26 15.94
N LEU A 28 11.81 4.32 15.16
CA LEU A 28 12.51 3.12 14.71
C LEU A 28 13.74 3.45 13.86
N GLN A 29 13.68 4.48 13.01
CA GLN A 29 14.86 4.93 12.25
C GLN A 29 15.95 5.49 13.16
N ARG A 30 15.61 6.26 14.20
CA ARG A 30 16.60 6.71 15.20
C ARG A 30 17.25 5.55 15.94
N GLU A 31 16.46 4.54 16.31
CA GLU A 31 16.98 3.34 17.00
C GLU A 31 17.91 2.51 16.09
N ALA A 32 17.55 2.37 14.81
CA ALA A 32 18.33 1.55 13.87
C ALA A 32 19.54 2.29 13.27
N PHE A 33 19.43 3.61 13.04
CA PHE A 33 20.38 4.37 12.23
C PHE A 33 20.91 5.64 12.93
N GLY A 34 20.49 5.93 14.16
CA GLY A 34 20.88 7.13 14.91
C GLY A 34 20.14 8.43 14.52
N SER A 35 19.47 8.45 13.36
CA SER A 35 18.65 9.58 12.90
C SER A 35 17.63 9.14 11.85
N PRO A 36 16.55 9.91 11.61
CA PRO A 36 15.69 9.69 10.44
C PRO A 36 16.50 9.79 9.14
N ALA A 37 16.22 8.92 8.18
CA ALA A 37 17.03 8.76 6.98
C ALA A 37 16.19 8.66 5.68
N GLY A 38 16.62 9.40 4.66
CA GLY A 38 15.99 9.49 3.34
C GLY A 38 14.72 10.34 3.31
N ASP A 39 14.23 10.63 2.10
CA ASP A 39 12.96 11.33 1.89
C ASP A 39 11.80 10.33 1.93
N TRP A 40 10.88 10.50 2.87
CA TRP A 40 9.67 9.68 2.96
C TRP A 40 8.48 10.43 3.57
N SER A 41 7.29 10.03 3.15
CA SER A 41 6.03 10.52 3.70
C SER A 41 4.99 9.39 3.80
N LEU A 42 3.88 9.65 4.50
CA LEU A 42 2.74 8.75 4.59
C LEU A 42 1.53 9.37 3.89
N GLU A 43 0.80 8.55 3.15
CA GLU A 43 -0.50 8.89 2.55
C GLU A 43 -1.62 8.21 3.35
N GLU A 44 -2.20 8.95 4.28
CA GLU A 44 -3.16 8.42 5.26
C GLU A 44 -4.62 8.39 4.77
N ARG A 45 -4.91 8.92 3.57
CA ARG A 45 -6.28 9.02 3.03
C ARG A 45 -6.91 7.66 2.71
N PHE A 46 -6.11 6.64 2.40
CA PHE A 46 -6.59 5.38 1.81
C PHE A 46 -6.60 4.21 2.80
N THR A 47 -7.02 4.46 4.05
CA THR A 47 -7.10 3.42 5.09
C THR A 47 -8.37 2.56 4.99
N PHE A 48 -9.40 3.02 4.27
CA PHE A 48 -10.70 2.32 4.09
C PHE A 48 -11.35 1.84 5.38
N GLY A 49 -11.41 2.74 6.38
CA GLY A 49 -12.02 2.42 7.68
C GLY A 49 -11.10 1.66 8.64
N GLY A 50 -9.83 1.42 8.25
CA GLY A 50 -8.79 0.91 9.12
C GLY A 50 -8.38 -0.54 8.84
N TYR A 51 -7.69 -1.13 9.81
CA TYR A 51 -7.09 -2.45 9.67
C TYR A 51 -8.12 -3.54 9.41
N ALA A 52 -7.84 -4.44 8.46
CA ALA A 52 -8.72 -5.53 8.04
C ALA A 52 -10.14 -5.10 7.58
N ARG A 53 -10.35 -3.81 7.36
CA ARG A 53 -11.58 -3.27 6.74
C ARG A 53 -11.38 -3.10 5.25
N THR A 54 -12.41 -3.46 4.50
CA THR A 54 -12.58 -3.15 3.08
C THR A 54 -13.78 -2.22 2.89
N ALA A 55 -13.91 -1.70 1.68
CA ALA A 55 -15.06 -0.92 1.24
C ALA A 55 -15.45 -1.38 -0.18
N PRO A 56 -16.72 -1.25 -0.59
CA PRO A 56 -17.15 -1.70 -1.92
C PRO A 56 -16.33 -1.11 -3.08
N GLU A 57 -15.86 0.13 -2.95
CA GLU A 57 -14.99 0.78 -3.93
C GLU A 57 -13.59 0.15 -4.00
N LEU A 58 -13.06 -0.33 -2.88
CA LEU A 58 -11.77 -1.01 -2.82
C LEU A 58 -11.87 -2.41 -3.43
N ASP A 59 -12.96 -3.12 -3.13
CA ASP A 59 -13.23 -4.45 -3.67
C ASP A 59 -13.41 -4.37 -5.20
N ALA A 60 -14.23 -3.43 -5.69
CA ALA A 60 -14.40 -3.20 -7.13
C ALA A 60 -13.10 -2.80 -7.83
N PHE A 61 -12.26 -2.00 -7.17
CA PHE A 61 -10.94 -1.66 -7.70
C PHE A 61 -10.03 -2.89 -7.80
N ALA A 62 -9.99 -3.72 -6.74
CA ALA A 62 -9.18 -4.93 -6.70
C ALA A 62 -9.60 -5.89 -7.81
N ASP A 63 -10.89 -6.20 -7.92
CA ASP A 63 -11.42 -7.11 -8.95
C ASP A 63 -11.10 -6.60 -10.37
N GLY A 64 -11.30 -5.29 -10.61
CA GLY A 64 -10.96 -4.69 -11.89
C GLY A 64 -9.45 -4.66 -12.17
N PHE A 65 -8.61 -4.56 -11.13
CA PHE A 65 -7.16 -4.65 -11.28
C PHE A 65 -6.73 -6.08 -11.64
N GLU A 66 -7.30 -7.08 -10.96
CA GLU A 66 -7.08 -8.50 -11.24
C GLU A 66 -7.46 -8.83 -12.69
N GLU A 67 -8.64 -8.40 -13.14
CA GLU A 67 -9.11 -8.61 -14.51
C GLU A 67 -8.18 -7.99 -15.56
N ARG A 68 -7.72 -6.75 -15.35
CA ARG A 68 -6.88 -6.03 -16.32
C ARG A 68 -5.45 -6.54 -16.39
N HIS A 69 -4.89 -7.03 -15.28
CA HIS A 69 -3.46 -7.33 -15.16
C HIS A 69 -3.16 -8.82 -14.97
N GLY A 70 -4.17 -9.65 -14.69
CA GLY A 70 -3.99 -11.09 -14.44
C GLY A 70 -3.18 -11.39 -13.18
N LEU A 71 -3.19 -10.47 -12.21
CA LEU A 71 -2.44 -10.58 -10.95
C LEU A 71 -3.42 -10.56 -9.80
N PRO A 72 -3.45 -11.60 -8.93
CA PRO A 72 -4.32 -11.61 -7.77
C PRO A 72 -3.84 -10.59 -6.72
N VAL A 73 -4.79 -9.92 -6.07
CA VAL A 73 -4.58 -8.75 -5.20
C VAL A 73 -5.13 -9.01 -3.81
N GLU A 74 -4.27 -9.03 -2.79
CA GLU A 74 -4.69 -9.15 -1.39
C GLU A 74 -5.43 -7.88 -0.92
N ARG A 75 -6.60 -8.02 -0.29
CA ARG A 75 -7.53 -6.89 -0.04
C ARG A 75 -7.16 -6.00 1.15
N VAL A 76 -6.46 -6.51 2.17
CA VAL A 76 -6.15 -5.76 3.41
C VAL A 76 -5.01 -4.75 3.21
N TYR A 77 -3.99 -5.10 2.42
CA TYR A 77 -2.79 -4.29 2.22
C TYR A 77 -2.57 -3.93 0.76
N VAL A 78 -2.52 -4.93 -0.13
CA VAL A 78 -2.06 -4.72 -1.51
C VAL A 78 -3.06 -3.88 -2.29
N ALA A 79 -4.36 -4.16 -2.16
CA ALA A 79 -5.41 -3.38 -2.78
C ALA A 79 -5.35 -1.90 -2.36
N LYS A 80 -5.13 -1.61 -1.06
CA LYS A 80 -5.07 -0.24 -0.55
C LYS A 80 -3.87 0.53 -1.11
N LEU A 81 -2.71 -0.12 -1.18
CA LEU A 81 -1.51 0.45 -1.81
C LEU A 81 -1.76 0.77 -3.28
N LEU A 82 -2.26 -0.20 -4.05
CA LEU A 82 -2.50 -0.04 -5.49
C LEU A 82 -3.58 1.01 -5.77
N TYR A 83 -4.63 1.05 -4.96
CA TYR A 83 -5.68 2.07 -5.04
C TYR A 83 -5.10 3.46 -4.81
N ALA A 84 -4.33 3.64 -3.73
CA ALA A 84 -3.69 4.91 -3.42
C ALA A 84 -2.80 5.41 -4.56
N LEU A 85 -1.99 4.52 -5.15
CA LEU A 85 -1.14 4.88 -6.29
C LEU A 85 -1.95 5.28 -7.53
N ALA A 86 -3.04 4.55 -7.83
CA ALA A 86 -3.93 4.88 -8.94
C ALA A 86 -4.62 6.24 -8.73
N ALA A 87 -5.14 6.49 -7.53
CA ALA A 87 -5.76 7.75 -7.16
C ALA A 87 -4.77 8.92 -7.26
N LEU A 88 -3.58 8.78 -6.67
CA LEU A 88 -2.52 9.80 -6.73
C LEU A 88 -2.04 10.09 -8.15
N ALA A 89 -1.97 9.06 -9.00
CA ALA A 89 -1.65 9.25 -10.42
C ALA A 89 -2.75 10.04 -11.14
N GLY A 90 -4.02 9.74 -10.88
CA GLY A 90 -5.17 10.48 -11.39
C GLY A 90 -5.20 11.95 -10.92
N GLU A 91 -4.82 12.19 -9.66
CA GLU A 91 -4.65 13.51 -9.05
C GLU A 91 -3.41 14.26 -9.57
N ARG A 92 -2.57 13.63 -10.41
CA ARG A 92 -1.29 14.17 -10.90
C ARG A 92 -0.31 14.52 -9.77
N ALA A 93 -0.33 13.77 -8.67
CA ALA A 93 0.59 13.92 -7.55
C ALA A 93 2.05 13.55 -7.89
N PHE A 94 2.25 12.80 -8.99
CA PHE A 94 3.57 12.47 -9.53
C PHE A 94 3.88 13.34 -10.75
N ALA A 95 5.08 13.92 -10.79
CA ALA A 95 5.56 14.64 -11.96
C ALA A 95 5.52 13.74 -13.21
N ARG A 96 5.19 14.31 -14.38
CA ARG A 96 5.18 13.56 -15.64
C ARG A 96 6.57 12.96 -15.90
N GLY A 97 6.60 11.69 -16.28
CA GLY A 97 7.85 10.94 -16.51
C GLY A 97 8.45 10.30 -15.25
N SER A 98 7.84 10.51 -14.08
CA SER A 98 8.20 9.77 -12.86
C SER A 98 8.07 8.27 -13.08
N ARG A 99 9.00 7.50 -12.50
CA ARG A 99 8.88 6.05 -12.36
C ARG A 99 8.41 5.75 -10.94
N VAL A 100 7.34 4.97 -10.81
CA VAL A 100 6.80 4.55 -9.53
C VAL A 100 6.93 3.03 -9.43
N ALA A 101 7.55 2.55 -8.35
CA ALA A 101 7.66 1.14 -8.04
C ALA A 101 6.85 0.85 -6.78
N ALA A 102 5.86 -0.04 -6.89
CA ALA A 102 5.12 -0.56 -5.74
C ALA A 102 5.89 -1.74 -5.14
N VAL A 103 6.20 -1.67 -3.85
CA VAL A 103 6.84 -2.78 -3.12
C VAL A 103 5.74 -3.62 -2.50
N ILE A 104 5.50 -4.80 -3.07
CA ILE A 104 4.46 -5.73 -2.62
C ILE A 104 5.13 -6.88 -1.86
N THR A 105 4.82 -6.98 -0.57
CA THR A 105 5.33 -8.05 0.31
C THR A 105 4.23 -9.02 0.76
N GLY A 106 2.96 -8.69 0.50
CA GLY A 106 1.82 -9.56 0.79
C GLY A 106 1.67 -10.67 -0.25
N THR A 107 1.16 -11.82 0.18
CA THR A 107 0.70 -12.87 -0.73
C THR A 107 -0.77 -12.66 -1.04
N PRO A 108 -1.25 -13.04 -2.23
CA PRO A 108 -2.66 -12.98 -2.55
C PRO A 108 -3.53 -13.75 -1.55
N ASP A 109 -4.78 -13.34 -1.42
CA ASP A 109 -5.76 -14.06 -0.61
C ASP A 109 -5.89 -15.50 -1.12
N VAL A 110 -5.77 -16.47 -0.21
CA VAL A 110 -6.03 -17.87 -0.55
C VAL A 110 -7.54 -18.00 -0.75
N PRO A 111 -8.03 -18.46 -1.92
CA PRO A 111 -9.44 -18.75 -2.07
C PRO A 111 -9.87 -19.72 -0.98
N LEU A 112 -10.97 -19.41 -0.27
CA LEU A 112 -11.61 -20.38 0.62
C LEU A 112 -11.86 -21.64 -0.21
N GLN A 113 -11.15 -22.75 0.09
CA GLN A 113 -11.49 -24.04 -0.49
C GLN A 113 -12.94 -24.33 -0.10
N GLU A 114 -13.83 -24.43 -1.09
CA GLU A 114 -15.17 -24.92 -0.82
C GLU A 114 -15.06 -26.34 -0.23
N PRO A 115 -15.81 -26.67 0.83
CA PRO A 115 -15.79 -28.01 1.37
C PRO A 115 -16.18 -28.97 0.25
N SER A 116 -15.23 -29.87 -0.08
CA SER A 116 -15.42 -30.92 -1.06
C SER A 116 -16.70 -31.69 -0.71
N GLY A 117 -17.79 -31.39 -1.44
CA GLY A 117 -19.05 -32.10 -1.30
C GLY A 117 -18.81 -33.57 -1.57
N SER A 118 -18.84 -34.39 -0.52
CA SER A 118 -18.92 -35.84 -0.67
C SER A 118 -20.20 -36.16 -1.42
N ARG A 119 -20.04 -36.88 -2.53
CA ARG A 119 -21.10 -37.69 -3.13
C ARG A 119 -21.57 -38.76 -2.14
#